data_AF-A0A726LUK5-F1
#
_entry.id   AF-A0A726LUK5-F1
#
_cell.length_a   1.000
_cell.length_b   1.000
_cell.length_c   1.000
_cell.angle_alpha   90.00
_cell.angle_beta   90.00
_cell.angle_gamma   90.00
#
_symmetry.space_group_name_H-M   'P 1'
#
loop_
_entity.id
_entity.type
_entity.pdbx_description
1 polymer ?
#
loop_
_entity_poly.entity_id
_entity_poly.type
_entity_poly.pdbx_seq_one_letter_code
_entity_poly.pdbx_strand_id
1 'polypeptide(L)'
;CEFYNVDTSDVSGIRLWDPNSGRWVKRTFKLPIYNGEEVILIPKVLAREKIAYSHSKFYRRYIIPEIRAEHIKAGSALVTLLKGKQTVTAKKIIEEFGQSKGFIEEQIVKYPDAIKQYKEELLLSPPPPLPHKSFDDSTGAVTSPLSSDIENLKL
;
A
#
# COMPACT_ATOMS: atom_id res chain seq x y z
N CYS A 1 2.48 15.44 18.23
CA CYS A 1 2.91 16.76 18.72
C CYS A 1 2.80 16.84 20.23
N GLU A 2 1.64 16.54 20.82
CA GLU A 2 1.43 16.55 22.27
C GLU A 2 2.50 15.78 23.07
N PHE A 3 2.82 14.53 22.68
CA PHE A 3 3.85 13.72 23.35
C PHE A 3 5.22 14.42 23.45
N TYR A 4 5.58 15.22 22.45
CA TYR A 4 6.86 15.94 22.39
C TYR A 4 6.72 17.42 22.78
N ASN A 5 5.53 17.84 23.23
CA ASN A 5 5.18 19.23 23.54
C ASN A 5 5.54 20.20 22.39
N VAL A 6 5.21 19.80 21.16
CA VAL A 6 5.37 20.61 19.95
C VAL A 6 4.09 21.39 19.70
N ASP A 7 4.22 22.71 19.50
CA ASP A 7 3.09 23.60 19.25
C ASP A 7 2.45 23.35 17.87
N THR A 8 1.16 23.69 17.77
CA THR A 8 0.39 23.47 16.55
C THR A 8 -0.53 24.65 16.29
N SER A 9 -0.73 24.96 15.01
CA SER A 9 -1.61 26.03 14.54
C SER A 9 -2.72 25.46 13.65
N ASP A 10 -3.85 26.17 13.59
CA ASP A 10 -4.97 25.79 12.72
C ASP A 10 -4.61 26.07 11.25
N VAL A 11 -4.40 24.99 10.50
CA VAL A 11 -4.12 25.02 9.06
C VAL A 11 -5.40 24.64 8.31
N SER A 12 -5.91 25.57 7.52
CA SER A 12 -7.15 25.39 6.75
C SER A 12 -6.87 25.01 5.29
N GLY A 13 -7.85 24.39 4.64
CA GLY A 13 -7.77 24.11 3.20
C GLY A 13 -7.09 22.79 2.82
N ILE A 14 -6.74 21.95 3.81
CA ILE A 14 -6.17 20.62 3.59
C ILE A 14 -7.19 19.74 2.87
N ARG A 15 -6.81 19.20 1.71
CA ARG A 15 -7.67 18.34 0.90
C ARG A 15 -7.54 16.89 1.35
N LEU A 16 -8.66 16.30 1.72
CA LEU A 16 -8.77 14.89 2.05
C LEU A 16 -9.77 14.20 1.15
N TRP A 17 -9.48 12.96 0.79
CA TRP A 17 -10.44 12.10 0.11
C TRP A 17 -11.47 11.60 1.12
N ASP A 18 -12.74 11.89 0.87
CA ASP A 18 -13.84 11.32 1.64
C ASP A 18 -14.40 10.09 0.91
N PRO A 19 -14.20 8.87 1.44
CA PRO A 19 -14.66 7.66 0.79
C PRO A 19 -16.18 7.53 0.73
N ASN A 20 -16.92 8.21 1.63
CA ASN A 20 -18.38 8.13 1.65
C ASN A 20 -19.01 9.00 0.55
N SER A 21 -18.49 10.20 0.35
CA SER A 21 -18.97 11.13 -0.68
C SER A 21 -18.27 10.96 -2.03
N GLY A 22 -17.14 10.26 -2.08
CA GLY A 22 -16.34 10.06 -3.29
C GLY A 22 -15.73 11.35 -3.83
N ARG A 23 -15.44 12.32 -2.95
CA ARG A 23 -14.98 13.66 -3.32
C ARG A 23 -13.82 14.12 -2.45
N TRP A 24 -13.01 15.01 -3.01
CA TRP A 24 -12.01 15.76 -2.26
C TRP A 24 -12.69 16.86 -1.45
N VAL A 25 -12.56 16.83 -0.13
CA VAL A 25 -13.12 17.82 0.80
C VAL A 25 -11.99 18.61 1.45
N LYS A 26 -12.22 19.91 1.70
CA LYS A 26 -11.31 20.74 2.47
C LYS A 26 -11.65 20.66 3.95
N ARG A 27 -10.64 20.48 4.80
CA ARG A 27 -10.78 20.46 6.25
C ARG A 27 -9.66 21.26 6.91
N THR A 28 -9.90 21.67 8.15
CA THR A 28 -8.93 22.36 9.00
C THR A 28 -8.34 21.37 9.99
N PHE A 29 -7.03 21.40 10.18
CA PHE A 29 -6.30 20.55 11.12
C PHE A 29 -5.29 21.36 11.92
N LYS A 30 -4.97 20.89 13.12
CA LYS A 30 -3.86 21.43 13.90
C LYS A 30 -2.56 20.76 13.47
N LEU A 31 -1.67 21.52 12.84
CA LEU A 31 -0.37 21.04 12.38
C LEU A 31 0.76 21.88 12.98
N PRO A 32 1.92 21.27 13.24
CA PRO A 32 3.13 22.02 13.54
C PRO A 32 3.56 22.83 12.31
N ILE A 33 4.14 24.00 12.55
CA ILE A 33 4.70 24.87 11.52
C ILE A 33 6.21 24.90 11.72
N TYR A 34 6.96 24.73 10.63
CA TYR A 34 8.41 24.82 10.64
C TYR A 34 8.86 25.69 9.45
N ASN A 35 9.68 26.71 9.72
CA ASN A 35 10.12 27.68 8.71
C ASN A 35 8.97 28.32 7.89
N GLY A 36 7.81 28.52 8.51
CA GLY A 36 6.63 29.11 7.86
C GLY A 36 5.80 28.14 7.01
N GLU A 37 6.17 26.85 6.99
CA GLU A 37 5.44 25.81 6.26
C GLU A 37 4.79 24.82 7.23
N GLU A 38 3.58 24.36 6.91
CA GLU A 38 2.93 23.27 7.63
C GLU A 38 3.64 21.93 7.41
N VAL A 39 3.94 21.20 8.49
CA VAL A 39 4.63 19.91 8.39
C VAL A 39 3.81 18.76 8.97
N ILE A 40 3.96 17.58 8.38
CA ILE A 40 3.32 16.34 8.85
C ILE A 40 4.39 15.43 9.42
N LEU A 41 4.24 15.05 10.68
CA LEU A 41 5.13 14.11 11.35
C LEU A 41 4.70 12.68 11.04
N ILE A 42 5.58 11.92 10.39
CA ILE A 42 5.35 10.51 10.07
C ILE A 42 6.22 9.65 11.00
N PRO A 43 5.63 8.75 11.82
CA PRO A 43 6.40 7.81 12.60
C PRO A 43 7.35 6.97 11.73
N LYS A 44 8.63 6.87 12.12
CA LYS A 44 9.64 6.07 11.40
C LYS A 44 9.19 4.62 11.16
N VAL A 45 8.42 4.04 12.10
CA VAL A 45 7.83 2.69 11.99
C VAL A 45 6.85 2.53 10.83
N LEU A 46 6.31 3.61 10.27
CA LEU A 46 5.41 3.60 9.11
C LEU A 46 6.14 3.87 7.79
N ALA A 47 7.36 4.42 7.84
CA ALA A 47 8.13 4.75 6.65
C ALA A 47 8.65 3.48 5.96
N ARG A 48 8.50 3.42 4.63
CA ARG A 48 8.86 2.28 3.78
C ARG A 48 9.51 2.78 2.49
N GLU A 49 10.47 2.02 1.98
CA GLU A 49 11.16 2.29 0.71
C GLU A 49 10.25 2.09 -0.50
N LYS A 50 9.34 1.11 -0.40
CA LYS A 50 8.42 0.72 -1.47
C LYS A 50 7.04 0.48 -0.89
N ILE A 51 6.02 0.77 -1.71
CA ILE A 51 4.63 0.49 -1.39
C ILE A 51 4.47 -1.02 -1.13
N ALA A 52 3.81 -1.39 -0.03
CA ALA A 52 3.58 -2.79 0.34
C ALA A 52 2.74 -3.54 -0.71
N TYR A 53 1.78 -2.84 -1.30
CA TYR A 53 0.88 -3.36 -2.31
C TYR A 53 1.57 -3.49 -3.67
N SER A 54 1.50 -4.70 -4.25
CA SER A 54 1.92 -4.99 -5.62
C SER A 54 0.80 -5.69 -6.38
N HIS A 55 0.31 -5.07 -7.45
CA HIS A 55 -0.70 -5.66 -8.34
C HIS A 55 -0.20 -6.98 -8.95
N SER A 56 1.09 -7.06 -9.32
CA SER A 56 1.66 -8.25 -9.94
C SER A 56 1.76 -9.42 -8.96
N LYS A 57 2.12 -9.14 -7.68
CA LYS A 57 2.10 -10.17 -6.63
C LYS A 57 0.67 -10.62 -6.35
N PHE A 58 -0.26 -9.67 -6.22
CA PHE A 58 -1.68 -9.96 -6.00
C PHE A 58 -2.24 -10.87 -7.10
N TYR A 59 -2.04 -10.49 -8.36
CA TYR A 59 -2.51 -11.26 -9.50
C TYR A 59 -1.94 -12.68 -9.52
N ARG A 60 -0.62 -12.82 -9.36
CA ARG A 60 0.04 -14.13 -9.42
C ARG A 60 -0.33 -15.06 -8.26
N ARG A 61 -0.48 -14.52 -7.06
CA ARG A 61 -0.67 -15.32 -5.84
C ARG A 61 -2.12 -15.60 -5.48
N TYR A 62 -3.05 -14.71 -5.84
CA TYR A 62 -4.45 -14.84 -5.42
C TYR A 62 -5.41 -14.99 -6.60
N ILE A 63 -5.24 -14.21 -7.69
CA ILE A 63 -6.17 -14.29 -8.83
C ILE A 63 -5.91 -15.52 -9.70
N ILE A 64 -4.65 -15.81 -10.05
CA ILE A 64 -4.31 -16.96 -10.90
C ILE A 64 -4.80 -18.30 -10.32
N PRO A 65 -4.68 -18.59 -9.00
CA PRO A 65 -5.24 -19.78 -8.40
C PRO A 65 -6.76 -19.91 -8.56
N GLU A 66 -7.52 -18.82 -8.38
CA GLU A 66 -8.98 -18.81 -8.56
C GLU A 66 -9.38 -19.12 -10.00
N ILE A 67 -8.76 -18.43 -10.96
CA ILE A 67 -8.97 -18.67 -12.40
C ILE A 67 -8.63 -20.13 -12.74
N ARG A 68 -7.50 -20.65 -12.23
CA ARG A 68 -7.12 -22.05 -12.44
C ARG A 68 -8.18 -23.01 -11.92
N ALA A 69 -8.66 -22.82 -10.69
CA ALA A 69 -9.66 -23.70 -10.08
C ALA A 69 -10.96 -23.72 -10.89
N GLU A 70 -11.41 -22.56 -11.35
CA GLU A 70 -12.60 -22.42 -12.20
C GLU A 70 -12.42 -23.14 -13.54
N HIS A 71 -11.31 -22.92 -14.25
CA HIS A 71 -11.06 -23.54 -15.56
C HIS A 71 -10.91 -25.07 -15.47
N ILE A 72 -10.32 -25.58 -14.39
CA ILE A 72 -10.24 -27.04 -14.13
C ILE A 72 -11.64 -27.60 -13.89
N LYS A 73 -12.45 -26.95 -13.05
CA LYS A 73 -13.83 -27.39 -12.75
C LYS A 73 -14.72 -27.37 -13.99
N ALA A 74 -14.56 -26.37 -14.85
CA ALA A 74 -15.33 -26.23 -16.08
C ALA A 74 -14.85 -27.15 -17.23
N GLY A 75 -13.69 -27.80 -17.10
CA GLY A 75 -13.11 -28.60 -18.19
C GLY A 75 -12.78 -27.79 -19.45
N SER A 76 -12.42 -26.51 -19.27
CA SER A 76 -12.25 -25.56 -20.39
C SER A 76 -11.04 -25.89 -21.29
N ALA A 77 -10.96 -25.21 -22.45
CA ALA A 77 -9.85 -25.36 -23.41
C ALA A 77 -8.45 -25.06 -22.85
N LEU A 78 -8.36 -24.32 -21.72
CA LEU A 78 -7.08 -24.05 -21.06
C LEU A 78 -6.55 -25.26 -20.26
N VAL A 79 -7.40 -26.26 -19.98
CA VAL A 79 -7.03 -27.46 -19.24
C VAL A 79 -6.16 -28.35 -20.11
N THR A 80 -5.02 -28.75 -19.56
CA THR A 80 -4.12 -29.72 -20.18
C THR A 80 -3.86 -30.89 -19.25
N LEU A 81 -3.63 -32.07 -19.80
CA LEU A 81 -3.21 -33.24 -19.04
C LEU A 81 -1.69 -33.22 -18.91
N LEU A 82 -1.19 -32.97 -17.70
CA LEU A 82 0.23 -33.07 -17.39
C LEU A 82 0.44 -34.26 -16.45
N LYS A 83 1.19 -35.27 -16.91
CA LYS A 83 1.43 -36.52 -16.16
C LYS A 83 0.12 -37.18 -15.67
N GLY A 84 -0.91 -37.16 -16.52
CA GLY A 84 -2.22 -37.75 -16.21
C GLY A 84 -3.12 -36.92 -15.29
N LYS A 85 -2.71 -35.72 -14.86
CA LYS A 85 -3.54 -34.80 -14.06
C LYS A 85 -3.96 -33.59 -14.89
N GLN A 86 -5.23 -33.20 -14.77
CA GLN A 86 -5.71 -31.94 -15.33
C GLN A 86 -5.02 -30.77 -14.64
N THR A 87 -4.43 -29.89 -15.44
CA THR A 87 -3.71 -28.71 -14.95
C THR A 87 -3.89 -27.53 -15.88
N VAL A 88 -3.90 -26.33 -15.30
CA VAL A 88 -3.87 -25.06 -16.02
C VAL A 88 -2.67 -24.26 -15.52
N THR A 89 -1.72 -24.02 -16.41
CA THR A 89 -0.46 -23.32 -16.06
C THR A 89 -0.69 -21.81 -15.97
N ALA A 90 -0.03 -21.15 -15.01
CA ALA A 90 -0.08 -19.70 -14.86
C ALA A 90 0.30 -18.96 -16.16
N LYS A 91 1.27 -19.49 -16.91
CA LYS A 91 1.70 -18.94 -18.21
C LYS A 91 0.55 -18.84 -19.21
N LYS A 92 -0.26 -19.90 -19.35
CA LYS A 92 -1.42 -19.91 -20.27
C LYS A 92 -2.49 -18.91 -19.87
N ILE A 93 -2.77 -18.80 -18.58
CA ILE A 93 -3.71 -17.80 -18.04
C ILE A 93 -3.25 -16.39 -18.39
N ILE A 94 -1.94 -16.13 -18.26
CA ILE A 94 -1.35 -14.82 -18.58
C ILE A 94 -1.37 -14.54 -20.08
N GLU A 95 -1.12 -15.54 -20.92
CA GLU A 95 -1.18 -15.41 -22.38
C GLU A 95 -2.60 -15.13 -22.87
N GLU A 96 -3.60 -15.78 -22.29
CA GLU A 96 -5.00 -15.65 -22.68
C GLU A 96 -5.63 -14.33 -22.17
N PHE A 97 -5.45 -14.03 -20.88
CA PHE A 97 -6.18 -12.93 -20.22
C PHE A 97 -5.31 -11.70 -19.93
N GLY A 98 -3.99 -11.81 -20.05
CA GLY A 98 -3.07 -10.74 -19.72
C GLY A 98 -2.91 -10.49 -18.22
N GLN A 99 -2.28 -9.36 -17.90
CA GLN A 99 -2.06 -8.86 -16.51
C GLN A 99 -2.35 -7.36 -16.39
N SER A 100 -3.24 -6.83 -17.24
CA SER A 100 -3.55 -5.40 -17.24
C SER A 100 -4.27 -5.00 -15.96
N LYS A 101 -4.16 -3.72 -15.57
CA LYS A 101 -4.80 -3.22 -14.35
C LYS A 101 -6.33 -3.33 -14.43
N GLY A 102 -6.93 -3.02 -15.59
CA GLY A 102 -8.37 -3.14 -15.80
C GLY A 102 -8.85 -4.59 -15.65
N PHE A 103 -8.12 -5.56 -16.20
CA PHE A 103 -8.47 -6.97 -16.02
C PHE A 103 -8.41 -7.38 -14.55
N ILE A 104 -7.37 -6.98 -13.82
CA ILE A 104 -7.25 -7.29 -12.38
C ILE A 104 -8.42 -6.69 -11.60
N GLU A 105 -8.86 -5.47 -11.93
CA GLU A 105 -10.02 -4.83 -11.30
C GLU A 105 -11.32 -5.64 -11.51
N GLU A 106 -11.56 -6.14 -12.72
CA GLU A 106 -12.68 -7.04 -13.01
C GLU A 106 -12.60 -8.35 -12.20
N GLN A 107 -11.40 -8.93 -12.09
CA GLN A 107 -11.20 -10.16 -11.31
C GLN A 107 -11.39 -9.92 -9.80
N ILE A 108 -11.09 -8.72 -9.29
CA ILE A 108 -11.35 -8.38 -7.87
C ILE A 108 -12.86 -8.41 -7.57
N VAL A 109 -13.68 -7.93 -8.50
CA VAL A 109 -15.15 -8.00 -8.36
C VAL A 109 -15.63 -9.46 -8.37
N LYS A 110 -15.04 -10.29 -9.23
CA LYS A 110 -15.39 -11.71 -9.35
C LYS A 110 -14.94 -12.55 -8.14
N TYR A 111 -13.77 -12.25 -7.57
CA TYR A 111 -13.18 -12.99 -6.45
C TYR A 111 -12.93 -12.06 -5.24
N PRO A 112 -13.99 -11.64 -4.53
CA PRO A 112 -13.86 -10.70 -3.41
C PRO A 112 -13.04 -11.26 -2.24
N ASP A 113 -13.03 -12.58 -2.05
CA ASP A 113 -12.24 -13.21 -0.99
C ASP A 113 -10.73 -13.14 -1.27
N ALA A 114 -10.31 -13.10 -2.53
CA ALA A 114 -8.91 -12.97 -2.91
C ALA A 114 -8.31 -11.64 -2.42
N ILE A 115 -9.04 -10.53 -2.59
CA ILE A 115 -8.58 -9.22 -2.12
C ILE A 115 -8.62 -9.13 -0.58
N LYS A 116 -9.57 -9.80 0.07
CA LYS A 116 -9.64 -9.88 1.52
C LYS A 116 -8.42 -10.62 2.09
N GLN A 117 -8.13 -11.82 1.58
CA GLN A 117 -6.99 -12.63 1.99
C GLN A 117 -5.66 -11.89 1.77
N TYR A 118 -5.51 -11.21 0.63
CA TYR A 118 -4.30 -10.43 0.35
C TYR A 118 -4.08 -9.29 1.35
N LYS A 119 -5.14 -8.58 1.74
CA LYS A 119 -5.06 -7.53 2.75
C LYS A 119 -4.71 -8.10 4.13
N GLU A 120 -5.32 -9.23 4.51
CA GLU A 120 -5.04 -9.91 5.78
C GLU A 120 -3.58 -10.37 5.87
N GLU A 121 -3.03 -10.97 4.81
CA GLU A 121 -1.62 -11.39 4.78
C GLU A 121 -0.66 -10.21 4.91
N LEU A 122 -0.95 -9.08 4.26
CA LEU A 122 -0.15 -7.86 4.37
C LEU A 122 -0.22 -7.21 5.76
N LEU A 123 -1.33 -7.38 6.48
CA LEU A 123 -1.47 -6.91 7.85
C LEU A 123 -0.70 -7.80 8.83
N LEU A 124 -0.68 -9.11 8.60
CA LEU A 124 0.04 -10.08 9.44
C LEU A 124 1.55 -10.04 9.22
N SER A 125 1.99 -9.79 7.98
CA SER A 125 3.40 -9.73 7.62
C SER A 125 3.69 -8.44 6.84
N PRO A 126 3.63 -7.27 7.51
CA PRO A 126 3.92 -6.01 6.87
C PRO A 126 5.41 -5.99 6.46
N PRO A 127 5.75 -5.34 5.33
CA PRO A 127 7.15 -5.10 5.00
C PRO A 127 7.87 -4.44 6.19
N PRO A 128 9.15 -4.74 6.41
CA PRO A 128 9.89 -4.11 7.49
C PRO A 128 9.97 -2.59 7.27
N PRO A 129 9.95 -1.79 8.36
CA PRO A 129 10.18 -0.36 8.25
C PRO A 129 11.56 -0.06 7.68
N LEU A 130 11.73 1.15 7.16
CA LEU A 130 13.04 1.64 6.77
C LEU A 130 13.98 1.59 7.98
N PRO A 131 15.20 1.02 7.82
CA PRO A 131 16.16 0.98 8.91
C PRO A 131 16.65 2.39 9.23
N HIS A 132 16.99 2.62 10.51
CA HIS A 132 17.37 3.97 10.98
C HIS A 132 18.50 4.58 10.15
N LYS A 133 19.52 3.79 9.85
CA LYS A 133 20.69 4.20 9.06
C LYS A 133 20.33 4.78 7.69
N SER A 134 19.28 4.27 7.04
CA SER A 134 18.84 4.80 5.75
C SER A 134 18.31 6.23 5.83
N PHE A 135 17.87 6.70 7.00
CA PHE A 135 17.51 8.10 7.20
C PHE A 135 18.75 8.99 7.36
N ASP A 136 19.77 8.50 8.07
CA ASP A 136 21.00 9.25 8.32
C ASP A 136 21.85 9.42 7.04
N ASP A 137 21.82 8.42 6.16
CA ASP A 137 22.53 8.44 4.88
C ASP A 137 21.80 9.31 3.82
N SER A 138 20.64 9.90 4.14
CA SER A 138 19.84 10.68 3.20
C SER A 138 20.33 12.13 3.02
N THR A 139 20.13 12.70 1.84
CA THR A 139 20.51 14.09 1.55
C THR A 139 19.67 15.05 2.41
N GLY A 140 20.32 15.82 3.29
CA GLY A 140 19.62 16.71 4.23
C GLY A 140 19.18 16.02 5.53
N ALA A 141 19.78 14.87 5.87
CA ALA A 141 19.52 14.18 7.12
C ALA A 141 19.80 15.08 8.34
N VAL A 142 18.81 15.15 9.24
CA VAL A 142 18.95 15.81 10.54
C VAL A 142 19.51 14.77 11.52
N THR A 143 20.81 14.86 11.79
CA THR A 143 21.54 13.95 12.69
C THR A 143 21.81 14.56 14.06
N SER A 144 21.32 15.77 14.30
CA SER A 144 21.38 16.45 15.59
C SER A 144 20.58 15.71 16.66
N PRO A 145 20.85 15.97 17.96
CA PRO A 145 20.04 15.42 19.04
C PRO A 145 18.57 15.83 18.90
N LEU A 146 17.66 14.88 19.14
CA LEU A 146 16.21 15.12 19.03
C LEU A 146 15.74 16.34 19.87
N SER A 147 16.39 16.62 20.99
CA SER A 147 16.07 17.77 21.83
C SER A 147 16.24 19.11 21.11
N SER A 148 17.30 19.28 20.31
CA SER A 148 17.50 20.53 19.56
C SER A 148 16.47 20.68 18.43
N ASP A 149 16.07 19.57 17.80
CA ASP A 149 15.11 19.62 16.69
C ASP A 149 13.70 19.90 17.20
N ILE A 150 13.34 19.40 18.38
CA ILE A 150 12.07 19.71 19.04
C ILE A 150 12.00 21.20 19.40
N GLU A 151 13.10 21.82 19.85
CA GLU A 151 13.14 23.26 20.11
C GLU A 151 12.86 24.06 18.84
N ASN A 152 13.41 23.64 17.70
CA ASN A 152 13.15 24.26 16.40
C ASN A 152 11.68 24.14 15.94
N LEU A 153 10.92 23.19 16.49
CA LEU A 153 9.49 23.00 16.20
C LEU A 153 8.56 23.69 17.22
N LYS A 154 9.10 24.26 18.30
CA LYS A 154 8.35 24.99 19.34
C LYS A 154 8.25 26.50 19.05
N LEU A 155 8.46 26.91 17.80
CA LEU A 155 8.39 28.30 17.35
C LEU A 155 6.96 28.74 17.09
#